data_AF-A0A7C6WV15-F1
#
_entry.id   AF-A0A7C6WV15-F1
#
_cell.length_a   1.000
_cell.length_b   1.000
_cell.length_c   1.000
_cell.angle_alpha   90.00
_cell.angle_beta   90.00
_cell.angle_gamma   90.00
#
_symmetry.space_group_name_H-M   'P 1'
#
loop_
_entity.id
_entity.type
_entity.pdbx_description
1 polymer ?
#
loop_
_entity_poly.entity_id
_entity_poly.type
_entity_poly.pdbx_seq_one_letter_code
_entity_poly.pdbx_strand_id
1 'polypeptide(L)'
;MEKFSLPTSTGVAAIGLKTGLIIPNDDIAAITAEAAKPFVEDKDIICVTEAVVARSQNRYLSCSELAEDVQRKLNLKPGSTLAVISPIASRNRFALILKALAMATRGGKVIVQLSIPFDEVGNQVMDEEFATTRLRLKKVLKSFREARENTPQLNVLIREIIAALKLQEIGYNILSIRKITGTGIADLTVRTPEGKLAVAEVTFANLEKAAKKAIGIKKDVDGAQQALAITVDLGHHKITMVDAETFEEPKTYIFGPQLDSYNDPDVVYTNELENITFSHPITGMDYRDLYMKMIESGKAEGEVIFTNNPLKVYDLGYINGVCIASVHEREKQKELFESFGAMVPVISLQDIGPGPWGVIGSNVSDFEKGVLKLLPGDADHTAEGIKNKIREVSGKDIEVLIFGDGAYKDPDTGIYEMADPYPAIGVSSGLKSAALRTGTKLKLQVDTLHNQGYSREDIEDMLKNKQDKITVESLGTTPRSVTSIVATLADLVAGSADAGTPIVLVRGFQYSKRN
;
A
#
# COMPACT_ATOMS: atom_id res chain seq x y z
N MET A 1 19.03 -19.65 29.08
CA MET A 1 18.50 -19.09 30.33
C MET A 1 17.51 -20.10 30.88
N GLU A 2 17.70 -20.60 32.10
CA GLU A 2 16.73 -21.52 32.73
C GLU A 2 15.56 -20.79 33.41
N LYS A 3 15.65 -19.46 33.57
CA LYS A 3 14.55 -18.61 34.06
C LYS A 3 14.68 -17.21 33.48
N PHE A 4 13.59 -16.65 32.96
CA PHE A 4 13.49 -15.24 32.57
C PHE A 4 12.86 -14.48 33.73
N SER A 5 13.61 -13.60 34.39
CA SER A 5 13.12 -12.76 35.49
C SER A 5 13.48 -11.31 35.24
N LEU A 6 12.53 -10.41 35.44
CA LEU A 6 12.77 -8.97 35.31
C LEU A 6 13.09 -8.37 36.69
N PRO A 7 14.09 -7.47 36.80
CA PRO A 7 14.27 -6.64 37.97
C PRO A 7 13.00 -5.87 38.32
N THR A 8 12.78 -5.56 39.61
CA THR A 8 11.62 -4.79 40.09
C THR A 8 11.52 -3.40 39.44
N SER A 9 12.64 -2.86 38.94
CA SER A 9 12.71 -1.58 38.24
C SER A 9 12.35 -1.66 36.75
N THR A 10 12.07 -2.84 36.21
CA THR A 10 11.73 -3.01 34.79
C THR A 10 10.23 -2.83 34.56
N GLY A 11 9.88 -2.03 33.55
CA GLY A 11 8.50 -1.82 33.13
C GLY A 11 7.95 -2.95 32.26
N VAL A 12 8.35 -2.98 30.99
CA VAL A 12 7.87 -3.96 29.99
C VAL A 12 9.07 -4.60 29.31
N ALA A 13 8.99 -5.91 29.05
CA ALA A 13 9.95 -6.63 28.22
C ALA A 13 9.23 -7.54 27.23
N ALA A 14 9.81 -7.70 26.04
CA ALA A 14 9.36 -8.66 25.03
C ALA A 14 10.56 -9.52 24.59
N ILE A 15 10.37 -10.83 24.51
CA ILE A 15 11.42 -11.78 24.09
C ILE A 15 10.86 -12.80 23.11
N GLY A 16 11.61 -13.07 22.05
CA GLY A 16 11.31 -14.16 21.12
C GLY A 16 11.67 -15.51 21.72
N LEU A 17 10.76 -16.48 21.63
CA LEU A 17 10.94 -17.86 22.04
C LEU A 17 11.16 -18.73 20.81
N LYS A 18 12.24 -19.51 20.82
CA LYS A 18 12.56 -20.44 19.74
C LYS A 18 11.71 -21.70 19.84
N THR A 19 11.26 -22.20 18.70
CA THR A 19 10.57 -23.49 18.58
C THR A 19 11.27 -24.40 17.58
N GLY A 20 10.88 -25.67 17.55
CA GLY A 20 11.14 -26.54 16.40
C GLY A 20 10.35 -26.10 15.16
N LEU A 21 10.50 -26.86 14.08
CA LEU A 21 9.68 -26.69 12.88
C LEU A 21 8.23 -27.05 13.20
N ILE A 22 7.32 -26.15 12.84
CA ILE A 22 5.87 -26.39 12.88
C ILE A 22 5.45 -26.79 11.47
N ILE A 23 4.74 -27.90 11.33
CA ILE A 23 4.24 -28.47 10.08
C ILE A 23 2.72 -28.67 10.14
N PRO A 24 2.06 -29.00 9.01
CA PRO A 24 0.63 -29.22 9.00
C PRO A 24 0.16 -30.31 9.95
N ASN A 25 -0.93 -30.02 10.68
CA ASN A 25 -1.60 -30.85 11.68
C ASN A 25 -0.87 -31.00 13.03
N ASP A 26 0.16 -30.19 13.29
CA ASP A 26 0.78 -30.12 14.61
C ASP A 26 -0.15 -29.52 15.68
N ASP A 27 0.03 -29.93 16.93
CA ASP A 27 -0.65 -29.33 18.08
C ASP A 27 0.05 -28.03 18.51
N ILE A 28 -0.40 -26.91 17.94
CA ILE A 28 0.17 -25.60 18.23
C ILE A 28 0.04 -25.19 19.70
N ALA A 29 -0.99 -25.67 20.41
CA ALA A 29 -1.17 -25.39 21.83
C ALA A 29 -0.12 -26.11 22.68
N ALA A 30 0.15 -27.39 22.38
CA ALA A 30 1.21 -28.15 23.03
C ALA A 30 2.59 -27.55 22.77
N ILE A 31 2.90 -27.24 21.50
CA ILE A 31 4.19 -26.65 21.10
C ILE A 31 4.42 -25.31 21.80
N THR A 32 3.40 -24.45 21.79
CA THR A 32 3.50 -23.13 22.43
C THR A 32 3.68 -23.27 23.95
N ALA A 33 2.95 -24.19 24.57
CA ALA A 33 3.06 -24.43 26.00
C ALA A 33 4.45 -24.96 26.40
N GLU A 34 5.02 -25.87 25.62
CA GLU A 34 6.37 -26.39 25.85
C GLU A 34 7.43 -25.29 25.75
N ALA A 35 7.37 -24.46 24.70
CA ALA A 35 8.31 -23.36 24.49
C ALA A 35 8.20 -22.28 25.58
N ALA A 36 6.99 -21.98 26.03
CA ALA A 36 6.72 -20.92 27.00
C ALA A 36 7.00 -21.35 28.44
N LYS A 37 6.71 -22.61 28.81
CA LYS A 37 6.72 -23.14 30.19
C LYS A 37 7.92 -22.73 31.06
N PRO A 38 9.19 -22.71 30.58
CA PRO A 38 10.32 -22.32 31.42
C PRO A 38 10.33 -20.83 31.82
N PHE A 39 9.56 -20.01 31.11
CA PHE A 39 9.65 -18.56 31.19
C PHE A 39 8.39 -17.90 31.74
N VAL A 40 7.19 -18.45 31.53
CA VAL A 40 5.92 -17.75 31.82
C VAL A 40 5.71 -17.47 33.30
N GLU A 41 5.12 -16.31 33.58
CA GLU A 41 4.62 -15.91 34.90
C GLU A 41 3.19 -15.37 34.77
N ASP A 42 2.49 -15.24 35.90
CA ASP A 42 1.12 -14.72 35.91
C ASP A 42 1.05 -13.31 35.29
N LYS A 43 0.01 -13.07 34.48
CA LYS A 43 -0.25 -11.84 33.70
C LYS A 43 0.68 -11.60 32.51
N ASP A 44 1.55 -12.53 32.15
CA ASP A 44 2.25 -12.47 30.87
C ASP A 44 1.26 -12.58 29.70
N ILE A 45 1.67 -12.06 28.54
CA ILE A 45 0.98 -12.25 27.27
C ILE A 45 1.88 -13.08 26.35
N ILE A 46 1.39 -14.23 25.91
CA ILE A 46 2.05 -15.05 24.89
C ILE A 46 1.49 -14.68 23.53
N CYS A 47 2.36 -14.20 22.65
CA CYS A 47 2.02 -13.82 21.29
C CYS A 47 2.51 -14.93 20.33
N VAL A 48 1.66 -15.41 19.44
CA VAL A 48 2.02 -16.44 18.45
C VAL A 48 1.71 -15.91 17.04
N THR A 49 2.63 -16.03 16.10
CA THR A 49 2.37 -15.59 14.72
C THR A 49 1.25 -16.40 14.08
N GLU A 50 0.32 -15.71 13.42
CA GLU A 50 -0.73 -16.25 12.57
C GLU A 50 -0.20 -17.27 11.56
N ALA A 51 1.06 -17.12 11.12
CA ALA A 51 1.69 -17.89 10.08
C ALA A 51 1.85 -19.35 10.48
N VAL A 52 2.27 -19.58 11.73
CA VAL A 52 2.48 -20.93 12.26
C VAL A 52 1.19 -21.55 12.75
N VAL A 53 0.26 -20.73 13.25
CA VAL A 53 -1.08 -21.20 13.60
C VAL A 53 -1.80 -21.71 12.34
N ALA A 54 -1.86 -20.91 11.29
CA ALA A 54 -2.46 -21.32 10.02
C ALA A 54 -1.80 -22.57 9.43
N ARG A 55 -0.46 -22.66 9.54
CA ARG A 55 0.28 -23.84 9.10
C ARG A 55 -0.12 -25.08 9.88
N SER A 56 -0.16 -25.01 11.22
CA SER A 56 -0.59 -26.14 12.07
C SER A 56 -2.02 -26.60 11.75
N GLN A 57 -2.88 -25.67 11.33
CA GLN A 57 -4.26 -25.94 10.91
C GLN A 57 -4.38 -26.44 9.46
N ASN A 58 -3.26 -26.64 8.75
CA ASN A 58 -3.23 -27.05 7.34
C ASN A 58 -4.05 -26.11 6.42
N ARG A 59 -3.98 -24.80 6.66
CA ARG A 59 -4.78 -23.78 5.98
C ARG A 59 -4.18 -23.38 4.63
N TYR A 60 -4.33 -24.24 3.62
CA TYR A 60 -3.85 -24.00 2.26
C TYR A 60 -4.99 -24.01 1.24
N LEU A 61 -4.79 -23.31 0.12
CA LEU A 61 -5.74 -23.23 -0.99
C LEU A 61 -5.00 -23.08 -2.32
N SER A 62 -5.39 -23.84 -3.34
CA SER A 62 -4.82 -23.69 -4.69
C SER A 62 -5.50 -22.57 -5.50
N CYS A 63 -4.80 -22.04 -6.50
CA CYS A 63 -5.37 -21.06 -7.45
C CYS A 63 -6.60 -21.63 -8.18
N SER A 64 -6.63 -22.93 -8.46
CA SER A 64 -7.76 -23.59 -9.13
C SER A 64 -9.01 -23.59 -8.25
N GLU A 65 -8.88 -24.03 -6.99
CA GLU A 65 -9.99 -23.99 -6.02
C GLU A 65 -10.48 -22.57 -5.79
N LEU A 66 -9.54 -21.62 -5.70
CA LEU A 66 -9.87 -20.21 -5.54
C LEU A 66 -10.63 -19.66 -6.76
N ALA A 67 -10.20 -19.99 -7.98
CA ALA A 67 -10.85 -19.58 -9.21
C ALA A 67 -12.29 -20.11 -9.33
N GLU A 68 -12.53 -21.37 -8.94
CA GLU A 68 -13.87 -21.97 -8.91
C GLU A 68 -14.80 -21.26 -7.91
N ASP A 69 -14.27 -20.87 -6.75
CA ASP A 69 -15.03 -20.12 -5.75
C ASP A 69 -15.38 -18.71 -6.23
N VAL A 70 -14.42 -17.99 -6.82
CA VAL A 70 -14.66 -16.68 -7.45
C VAL A 70 -15.72 -16.78 -8.54
N GLN A 71 -15.58 -17.76 -9.44
CA GLN A 71 -16.52 -17.98 -10.54
C GLN A 71 -17.94 -18.16 -10.01
N ARG A 72 -18.11 -18.94 -8.93
CA ARG A 72 -19.41 -19.22 -8.31
C ARG A 72 -20.00 -17.98 -7.63
N LYS A 73 -19.20 -17.28 -6.82
CA LYS A 73 -19.64 -16.11 -6.04
C LYS A 73 -20.00 -14.92 -6.91
N LEU A 74 -19.28 -14.72 -8.02
CA LEU A 74 -19.55 -13.67 -8.99
C LEU A 74 -20.45 -14.11 -10.15
N ASN A 75 -20.82 -15.39 -10.22
CA ASN A 75 -21.57 -15.98 -11.33
C ASN A 75 -20.96 -15.66 -12.72
N LEU A 76 -19.62 -15.73 -12.83
CA LEU A 76 -18.90 -15.38 -14.04
C LEU A 76 -19.13 -16.41 -15.15
N LYS A 77 -19.39 -15.91 -16.36
CA LYS A 77 -19.48 -16.73 -17.58
C LYS A 77 -18.11 -16.79 -18.26
N PRO A 78 -17.86 -17.76 -19.14
CA PRO A 78 -16.65 -17.74 -19.97
C PRO A 78 -16.58 -16.45 -20.76
N GLY A 79 -15.40 -15.81 -20.79
CA GLY A 79 -15.21 -14.52 -21.46
C GLY A 79 -15.65 -13.31 -20.64
N SER A 80 -16.00 -13.47 -19.35
CA SER A 80 -16.42 -12.35 -18.50
C SER A 80 -15.30 -11.35 -18.22
N THR A 81 -15.66 -10.07 -18.07
CA THR A 81 -14.76 -9.00 -17.63
C THR A 81 -14.86 -8.84 -16.11
N LEU A 82 -13.74 -8.92 -15.41
CA LEU A 82 -13.63 -8.74 -13.97
C LEU A 82 -12.81 -7.49 -13.65
N ALA A 83 -13.38 -6.58 -12.86
CA ALA A 83 -12.63 -5.44 -12.32
C ALA A 83 -12.00 -5.80 -10.97
N VAL A 84 -10.73 -5.44 -10.79
CA VAL A 84 -9.94 -5.65 -9.58
C VAL A 84 -9.50 -4.29 -9.07
N ILE A 85 -9.90 -3.95 -7.85
CA ILE A 85 -9.85 -2.59 -7.33
C ILE A 85 -8.81 -2.46 -6.22
N SER A 86 -7.87 -1.54 -6.39
CA SER A 86 -6.90 -1.11 -5.38
C SER A 86 -6.14 -2.26 -4.67
N PRO A 87 -5.57 -3.24 -5.40
CA PRO A 87 -4.76 -4.26 -4.76
C PRO A 87 -3.48 -3.66 -4.17
N ILE A 88 -3.02 -4.22 -3.05
CA ILE A 88 -1.67 -3.96 -2.54
C ILE A 88 -0.64 -4.44 -3.58
N ALA A 89 0.39 -3.64 -3.83
CA ALA A 89 1.48 -3.94 -4.75
C ALA A 89 2.44 -4.94 -4.09
N SER A 90 2.14 -6.24 -4.21
CA SER A 90 2.87 -7.30 -3.52
C SER A 90 2.88 -8.62 -4.30
N ARG A 91 4.09 -9.15 -4.53
CA ARG A 91 4.28 -10.49 -5.11
C ARG A 91 3.81 -11.59 -4.16
N ASN A 92 4.00 -11.40 -2.86
CA ASN A 92 3.70 -12.42 -1.85
C ASN A 92 2.21 -12.45 -1.45
N ARG A 93 1.55 -11.29 -1.41
CA ARG A 93 0.15 -11.19 -0.96
C ARG A 93 -0.83 -11.33 -2.13
N PHE A 94 -0.52 -10.78 -3.31
CA PHE A 94 -1.55 -10.59 -4.34
C PHE A 94 -1.31 -11.34 -5.66
N ALA A 95 -0.06 -11.65 -6.05
CA ALA A 95 0.21 -12.21 -7.38
C ALA A 95 -0.60 -13.48 -7.71
N LEU A 96 -0.65 -14.45 -6.80
CA LEU A 96 -1.43 -15.68 -7.02
C LEU A 96 -2.94 -15.48 -6.89
N ILE A 97 -3.39 -14.52 -6.08
CA ILE A 97 -4.81 -14.13 -6.03
C ILE A 97 -5.22 -13.61 -7.41
N LEU A 98 -4.45 -12.69 -8.00
CA LEU A 98 -4.72 -12.15 -9.32
C LEU A 98 -4.74 -13.22 -10.41
N LYS A 99 -3.80 -14.18 -10.36
CA LYS A 99 -3.81 -15.34 -11.26
C LYS A 99 -5.12 -16.12 -11.14
N ALA A 100 -5.59 -16.40 -9.93
CA ALA A 100 -6.86 -17.11 -9.71
C ALA A 100 -8.08 -16.30 -10.19
N LEU A 101 -8.10 -14.98 -9.95
CA LEU A 101 -9.14 -14.07 -10.47
C LEU A 101 -9.19 -14.12 -12.01
N ALA A 102 -8.03 -14.11 -12.67
CA ALA A 102 -7.93 -14.27 -14.12
C ALA A 102 -8.45 -15.63 -14.60
N MET A 103 -8.06 -16.73 -13.94
CA MET A 103 -8.57 -18.07 -14.23
C MET A 103 -10.09 -18.15 -14.14
N ALA A 104 -10.71 -17.47 -13.16
CA ALA A 104 -12.16 -17.46 -12.96
C ALA A 104 -12.93 -16.87 -14.14
N THR A 105 -12.31 -15.98 -14.93
CA THR A 105 -12.93 -15.41 -16.14
C THR A 105 -13.02 -16.40 -17.31
N ARG A 106 -12.22 -17.47 -17.28
CA ARG A 106 -12.15 -18.52 -18.30
C ARG A 106 -11.99 -17.96 -19.72
N GLY A 107 -10.89 -17.24 -19.96
CA GLY A 107 -10.61 -16.61 -21.25
C GLY A 107 -11.20 -15.21 -21.42
N GLY A 108 -11.59 -14.55 -20.33
CA GLY A 108 -12.13 -13.20 -20.34
C GLY A 108 -11.08 -12.14 -20.14
N LYS A 109 -11.49 -11.01 -19.55
CA LYS A 109 -10.65 -9.83 -19.32
C LYS A 109 -10.58 -9.50 -17.84
N VAL A 110 -9.40 -9.09 -17.35
CA VAL A 110 -9.20 -8.56 -16.02
C VAL A 110 -8.72 -7.12 -16.13
N ILE A 111 -9.47 -6.21 -15.55
CA ILE A 111 -9.13 -4.79 -15.44
C ILE A 111 -8.62 -4.54 -14.03
N VAL A 112 -7.37 -4.14 -13.87
CA VAL A 112 -6.79 -3.79 -12.57
C VAL A 112 -6.69 -2.28 -12.45
N GLN A 113 -7.38 -1.72 -11.47
CA GLN A 113 -7.16 -0.33 -11.05
C GLN A 113 -6.15 -0.29 -9.91
N LEU A 114 -5.03 0.39 -10.15
CA LEU A 114 -4.01 0.67 -9.14
C LEU A 114 -4.15 2.10 -8.64
N SER A 115 -4.11 2.26 -7.31
CA SER A 115 -4.02 3.57 -6.66
C SER A 115 -2.65 4.20 -6.90
N ILE A 116 -2.61 5.53 -6.96
CA ILE A 116 -1.39 6.28 -7.24
C ILE A 116 -1.18 7.46 -6.29
N PRO A 117 0.09 7.81 -5.98
CA PRO A 117 1.30 7.10 -6.41
C PRO A 117 1.60 5.82 -5.61
N PHE A 118 0.94 5.66 -4.46
CA PHE A 118 1.11 4.53 -3.56
C PHE A 118 -0.19 3.74 -3.41
N ASP A 119 -0.07 2.47 -3.03
CA ASP A 119 -1.21 1.68 -2.53
C ASP A 119 -1.58 2.07 -1.08
N GLU A 120 -2.58 1.41 -0.50
CA GLU A 120 -3.08 1.73 0.85
C GLU A 120 -2.06 1.52 1.99
N VAL A 121 -1.02 0.70 1.76
CA VAL A 121 0.05 0.44 2.74
C VAL A 121 1.34 1.18 2.40
N GLY A 122 1.34 2.02 1.36
CA GLY A 122 2.47 2.87 1.01
C GLY A 122 3.46 2.28 0.01
N ASN A 123 3.21 1.10 -0.58
CA ASN A 123 4.08 0.61 -1.65
C ASN A 123 3.92 1.52 -2.88
N GLN A 124 5.04 1.92 -3.45
CA GLN A 124 5.05 2.75 -4.65
C GLN A 124 4.63 1.94 -5.88
N VAL A 125 3.60 2.41 -6.55
CA VAL A 125 3.06 1.82 -7.79
C VAL A 125 3.45 2.66 -9.01
N MET A 126 3.60 3.97 -8.80
CA MET A 126 4.04 4.93 -9.81
C MET A 126 4.96 5.96 -9.14
N ASP A 127 5.93 6.50 -9.88
CA ASP A 127 6.72 7.63 -9.39
C ASP A 127 5.82 8.82 -9.03
N GLU A 128 6.01 9.37 -7.82
CA GLU A 128 5.14 10.41 -7.26
C GLU A 128 5.22 11.72 -8.07
N GLU A 129 6.43 12.11 -8.47
CA GLU A 129 6.64 13.31 -9.27
C GLU A 129 6.00 13.15 -10.66
N PHE A 130 6.21 11.99 -11.29
CA PHE A 130 5.58 11.63 -12.56
C PHE A 130 4.05 11.69 -12.45
N ALA A 131 3.45 10.99 -11.48
CA ALA A 131 2.00 10.90 -11.30
C ALA A 131 1.38 12.28 -11.06
N THR A 132 1.95 13.04 -10.13
CA THR A 132 1.46 14.38 -9.77
C THR A 132 1.52 15.32 -10.96
N THR A 133 2.65 15.32 -11.66
CA THR A 133 2.87 16.18 -12.82
C THR A 133 1.95 15.78 -13.98
N ARG A 134 1.83 14.48 -14.27
CA ARG A 134 0.99 13.95 -15.35
C ARG A 134 -0.46 14.34 -15.14
N LEU A 135 -1.04 14.04 -13.97
CA LEU A 135 -2.44 14.39 -13.68
C LEU A 135 -2.67 15.90 -13.70
N ARG A 136 -1.74 16.70 -13.19
CA ARG A 136 -1.81 18.17 -13.27
C ARG A 136 -1.84 18.65 -14.71
N LEU A 137 -0.96 18.14 -15.57
CA LEU A 137 -0.93 18.51 -16.99
C LEU A 137 -2.23 18.16 -17.69
N LYS A 138 -2.79 16.97 -17.45
CA LYS A 138 -4.07 16.54 -18.04
C LYS A 138 -5.24 17.41 -17.56
N LYS A 139 -5.29 17.76 -16.27
CA LYS A 139 -6.28 18.69 -15.71
C LYS A 139 -6.23 20.07 -16.38
N VAL A 140 -5.04 20.64 -16.52
CA VAL A 140 -4.87 21.94 -17.20
C VAL A 140 -5.21 21.84 -18.68
N LEU A 141 -4.84 20.73 -19.36
CA LEU A 141 -5.21 20.49 -20.75
C LEU A 141 -6.73 20.48 -20.94
N LYS A 142 -7.45 19.77 -20.07
CA LYS A 142 -8.93 19.73 -20.09
C LYS A 142 -9.51 21.14 -19.95
N SER A 143 -9.09 21.90 -18.93
CA SER A 143 -9.58 23.27 -18.71
C SER A 143 -9.30 24.21 -19.89
N PHE A 144 -8.12 24.11 -20.52
CA PHE A 144 -7.80 24.93 -21.69
C PHE A 144 -8.57 24.51 -22.94
N ARG A 145 -8.85 23.21 -23.12
CA ARG A 145 -9.67 22.74 -24.25
C ARG A 145 -11.11 23.23 -24.13
N GLU A 146 -11.69 23.17 -22.93
CA GLU A 146 -13.04 23.69 -22.66
C GLU A 146 -13.10 25.21 -22.88
N ALA A 147 -12.08 25.96 -22.45
CA ALA A 147 -12.03 27.42 -22.66
C ALA A 147 -11.69 27.84 -24.10
N ARG A 148 -11.02 26.98 -24.88
CA ARG A 148 -10.53 27.28 -26.23
C ARG A 148 -11.65 27.66 -27.19
N GLU A 149 -12.86 27.12 -27.03
CA GLU A 149 -14.00 27.44 -27.90
C GLU A 149 -14.21 28.95 -28.04
N ASN A 150 -13.88 29.73 -27.00
CA ASN A 150 -14.01 31.18 -26.97
C ASN A 150 -12.67 31.94 -27.09
N THR A 151 -11.52 31.26 -27.18
CA THR A 151 -10.19 31.91 -27.15
C THR A 151 -9.13 31.10 -27.93
N PRO A 152 -8.99 31.29 -29.26
CA PRO A 152 -8.03 30.58 -30.10
C PRO A 152 -6.56 30.72 -29.67
N GLN A 153 -6.23 31.79 -28.94
CA GLN A 153 -4.88 32.06 -28.43
C GLN A 153 -4.42 30.98 -27.42
N LEU A 154 -5.35 30.25 -26.80
CA LEU A 154 -5.04 29.15 -25.88
C LEU A 154 -4.31 27.99 -26.56
N ASN A 155 -4.34 27.90 -27.90
CA ASN A 155 -3.55 26.91 -28.63
C ASN A 155 -2.05 26.98 -28.29
N VAL A 156 -1.52 28.18 -27.97
CA VAL A 156 -0.11 28.36 -27.56
C VAL A 156 0.18 27.65 -26.23
N LEU A 157 -0.77 27.64 -25.28
CA LEU A 157 -0.62 26.94 -24.01
C LEU A 157 -0.88 25.44 -24.17
N ILE A 158 -1.88 25.07 -24.98
CA ILE A 158 -2.20 23.67 -25.29
C ILE A 158 -0.99 22.97 -25.93
N ARG A 159 -0.27 23.61 -26.86
CA ARG A 159 0.92 22.99 -27.47
C ARG A 159 2.02 22.72 -26.45
N GLU A 160 2.21 23.59 -25.45
CA GLU A 160 3.24 23.41 -24.42
C GLU A 160 2.88 22.23 -23.52
N ILE A 161 1.60 22.07 -23.17
CA ILE A 161 1.12 20.93 -22.39
C ILE A 161 1.23 19.63 -23.19
N ILE A 162 0.86 19.62 -24.47
CA ILE A 162 0.99 18.44 -25.33
C ILE A 162 2.46 18.04 -25.49
N ALA A 163 3.37 19.00 -25.68
CA ALA A 163 4.79 18.74 -25.68
C ALA A 163 5.25 18.15 -24.34
N ALA A 164 4.84 18.74 -23.21
CA ALA A 164 5.18 18.25 -21.88
C ALA A 164 4.67 16.82 -21.62
N LEU A 165 3.41 16.53 -21.97
CA LEU A 165 2.83 15.18 -21.86
C LEU A 165 3.65 14.18 -22.67
N LYS A 166 3.94 14.49 -23.95
CA LYS A 166 4.68 13.58 -24.83
C LYS A 166 6.15 13.41 -24.42
N LEU A 167 6.79 14.47 -23.94
CA LEU A 167 8.14 14.41 -23.36
C LEU A 167 8.17 13.47 -22.16
N GLN A 168 7.15 13.50 -21.32
CA GLN A 168 7.05 12.61 -20.18
C GLN A 168 6.96 11.14 -20.59
N GLU A 169 6.24 10.82 -21.68
CA GLU A 169 6.13 9.44 -22.22
C GLU A 169 7.47 8.88 -22.71
N ILE A 170 8.34 9.75 -23.22
CA ILE A 170 9.66 9.37 -23.72
C ILE A 170 10.77 9.55 -22.65
N GLY A 171 10.39 9.69 -21.38
CA GLY A 171 11.29 9.61 -20.23
C GLY A 171 11.82 10.93 -19.68
N TYR A 172 11.33 12.09 -20.13
CA TYR A 172 11.71 13.37 -19.55
C TYR A 172 10.87 13.68 -18.31
N ASN A 173 11.51 14.27 -17.29
CA ASN A 173 10.79 14.78 -16.13
C ASN A 173 10.49 16.28 -16.31
N ILE A 174 9.24 16.69 -16.12
CA ILE A 174 8.79 18.07 -16.35
C ILE A 174 8.87 18.87 -15.05
N LEU A 175 9.87 19.75 -14.96
CA LEU A 175 10.14 20.53 -13.74
C LEU A 175 9.27 21.80 -13.69
N SER A 176 9.14 22.53 -14.81
CA SER A 176 8.32 23.73 -14.88
C SER A 176 7.84 24.06 -16.28
N ILE A 177 6.75 24.83 -16.37
CA ILE A 177 6.20 25.37 -17.62
C ILE A 177 5.95 26.86 -17.39
N ARG A 178 6.73 27.73 -18.04
CA ARG A 178 6.76 29.19 -17.73
C ARG A 178 5.39 29.83 -17.61
N LYS A 179 4.50 29.59 -18.57
CA LYS A 179 3.19 30.25 -18.65
C LYS A 179 2.14 29.64 -17.72
N ILE A 180 2.45 28.53 -17.05
CA ILE A 180 1.52 27.80 -16.19
C ILE A 180 1.99 27.83 -14.73
N THR A 181 3.27 27.57 -14.47
CA THR A 181 3.82 27.50 -13.11
C THR A 181 4.22 28.87 -12.56
N GLY A 182 4.24 29.93 -13.40
CA GLY A 182 4.58 31.30 -13.00
C GLY A 182 6.06 31.54 -12.64
N THR A 183 6.88 30.48 -12.59
CA THR A 183 8.28 30.50 -12.13
C THR A 183 9.30 30.08 -13.19
N GLY A 184 8.85 29.73 -14.42
CA GLY A 184 9.73 29.25 -15.49
C GLY A 184 10.33 30.35 -16.37
N ILE A 185 11.57 30.15 -16.83
CA ILE A 185 12.27 31.06 -17.76
C ILE A 185 12.08 30.59 -19.22
N ALA A 186 12.06 29.27 -19.43
CA ALA A 186 11.78 28.61 -20.71
C ALA A 186 10.32 28.16 -20.83
N ASP A 187 9.81 27.95 -22.04
CA ASP A 187 8.46 27.39 -22.25
C ASP A 187 8.33 26.07 -21.45
N LEU A 188 9.34 25.18 -21.53
CA LEU A 188 9.49 24.03 -20.64
C LEU A 188 10.88 23.98 -20.03
N THR A 189 10.97 23.65 -18.74
CA THR A 189 12.21 23.22 -18.09
C THR A 189 12.06 21.76 -17.71
N VAL A 190 12.98 20.92 -18.15
CA VAL A 190 12.88 19.47 -18.03
C VAL A 190 14.19 18.87 -17.54
N ARG A 191 14.12 17.69 -16.95
CA ARG A 191 15.27 16.81 -16.78
C ARG A 191 15.22 15.73 -17.86
N THR A 192 16.31 15.54 -18.59
CA THR A 192 16.40 14.51 -19.63
C THR A 192 16.46 13.12 -19.02
N PRO A 193 16.24 12.05 -19.82
CA PRO A 193 16.41 10.67 -19.34
C PRO A 193 17.80 10.40 -18.75
N GLU A 194 18.84 11.11 -19.20
CA GLU A 194 20.21 11.02 -18.68
C GLU A 194 20.45 11.88 -17.42
N GLY A 195 19.41 12.52 -16.88
CA GLY A 195 19.47 13.31 -15.65
C GLY A 195 19.91 14.77 -15.86
N LYS A 196 20.14 15.22 -17.10
CA LYS A 196 20.61 16.58 -17.40
C LYS A 196 19.48 17.59 -17.32
N LEU A 197 19.76 18.78 -16.77
CA LEU A 197 18.83 19.89 -16.81
C LEU A 197 18.80 20.47 -18.23
N ALA A 198 17.62 20.59 -18.82
CA ALA A 198 17.42 21.11 -20.16
C ALA A 198 16.28 22.14 -20.22
N VAL A 199 16.42 23.09 -21.13
CA VAL A 199 15.37 24.05 -21.48
C VAL A 199 14.79 23.69 -22.84
N ALA A 200 13.48 23.78 -23.01
CA ALA A 200 12.85 23.56 -24.31
C ALA A 200 12.01 24.78 -24.73
N GLU A 201 12.16 25.18 -25.98
CA GLU A 201 11.29 26.16 -26.64
C GLU A 201 10.30 25.42 -27.53
N VAL A 202 9.01 25.69 -27.34
CA VAL A 202 7.93 25.00 -28.05
C VAL A 202 7.30 25.96 -29.06
N THR A 203 7.21 25.54 -30.32
CA THR A 203 6.63 26.34 -31.41
C THR A 203 5.64 25.53 -32.26
N PHE A 204 4.83 26.20 -33.08
CA PHE A 204 4.03 25.52 -34.12
C PHE A 204 4.84 25.26 -35.39
N ALA A 205 5.84 26.12 -35.67
CA ALA A 205 6.62 26.08 -36.89
C ALA A 205 8.00 26.71 -36.67
N ASN A 206 8.91 26.48 -37.62
CA ASN A 206 10.26 27.03 -37.66
C ASN A 206 11.14 26.57 -36.48
N LEU A 207 11.58 25.31 -36.56
CA LEU A 207 12.40 24.65 -35.55
C LEU A 207 13.75 25.37 -35.33
N GLU A 208 14.37 25.90 -36.39
CA GLU A 208 15.62 26.66 -36.31
C GLU A 208 15.50 27.91 -35.44
N LYS A 209 14.40 28.66 -35.59
CA LYS A 209 14.15 29.84 -34.76
C LYS A 209 13.94 29.47 -33.30
N ALA A 210 13.22 28.38 -33.03
CA ALA A 210 13.04 27.86 -31.68
C ALA A 210 14.38 27.42 -31.07
N ALA A 211 15.24 26.75 -31.84
CA ALA A 211 16.58 26.35 -31.40
C ALA A 211 17.44 27.55 -30.99
N LYS A 212 17.52 28.59 -31.82
CA LYS A 212 18.26 29.82 -31.47
C LYS A 212 17.75 30.45 -30.17
N LYS A 213 16.43 30.46 -29.95
CA LYS A 213 15.82 30.98 -28.72
C LYS A 213 16.12 30.09 -27.51
N ALA A 214 16.03 28.77 -27.65
CA ALA A 214 16.35 27.81 -26.60
C ALA A 214 17.80 27.93 -26.14
N ILE A 215 18.77 28.07 -27.07
CA ILE A 215 20.19 28.32 -26.76
C ILE A 215 20.37 29.63 -26.00
N GLY A 216 19.62 30.67 -26.36
CA GLY A 216 19.60 31.93 -25.63
C GLY A 216 19.14 31.74 -24.18
N ILE A 217 17.97 31.13 -23.99
CA ILE A 217 17.38 30.89 -22.67
C ILE A 217 18.27 29.99 -21.80
N LYS A 218 18.93 29.00 -22.38
CA LYS A 218 19.86 28.11 -21.67
C LYS A 218 20.92 28.89 -20.88
N LYS A 219 21.39 30.02 -21.41
CA LYS A 219 22.40 30.88 -20.74
C LYS A 219 21.85 31.58 -19.49
N ASP A 220 20.53 31.76 -19.42
CA ASP A 220 19.85 32.44 -18.32
C ASP A 220 19.36 31.46 -17.23
N VAL A 221 19.44 30.15 -17.48
CA VAL A 221 19.03 29.10 -16.53
C VAL A 221 20.26 28.45 -15.94
N ASP A 222 20.49 28.71 -14.66
CA ASP A 222 21.65 28.14 -13.94
C ASP A 222 21.63 26.60 -13.96
N GLY A 223 22.78 26.01 -14.24
CA GLY A 223 22.95 24.56 -14.36
C GLY A 223 22.31 23.90 -15.61
N ALA A 224 21.69 24.64 -16.53
CA ALA A 224 21.12 24.07 -17.75
C ALA A 224 22.22 23.57 -18.70
N GLN A 225 22.22 22.28 -18.98
CA GLN A 225 23.25 21.60 -19.78
C GLN A 225 22.84 21.41 -21.23
N GLN A 226 21.54 21.44 -21.54
CA GLN A 226 21.01 21.22 -22.89
C GLN A 226 19.91 22.21 -23.24
N ALA A 227 19.74 22.43 -24.54
CA ALA A 227 18.65 23.23 -25.11
C ALA A 227 17.93 22.38 -26.16
N LEU A 228 16.61 22.39 -26.13
CA LEU A 228 15.76 21.62 -27.04
C LEU A 228 14.85 22.57 -27.83
N ALA A 229 14.67 22.28 -29.11
CA ALA A 229 13.66 22.91 -29.93
C ALA A 229 12.57 21.89 -30.25
N ILE A 230 11.31 22.27 -30.03
CA ILE A 230 10.16 21.38 -30.23
C ILE A 230 9.12 22.08 -31.10
N THR A 231 8.76 21.47 -32.23
CA THR A 231 7.56 21.86 -32.99
C THR A 231 6.40 20.94 -32.63
N VAL A 232 5.21 21.50 -32.45
CA VAL A 232 3.97 20.75 -32.19
C VAL A 232 2.98 21.03 -33.31
N ASP A 233 2.54 19.96 -33.97
CA ASP A 233 1.48 19.99 -34.97
C ASP A 233 0.22 19.38 -34.37
N LEU A 234 -0.71 20.26 -33.94
CA LEU A 234 -1.97 19.85 -33.34
C LEU A 234 -2.94 19.21 -34.35
N GLY A 235 -2.78 19.47 -35.66
CA GLY A 235 -3.67 18.92 -36.69
C GLY A 235 -3.26 17.52 -37.12
N HIS A 236 -1.95 17.27 -37.26
CA HIS A 236 -1.41 15.96 -37.60
C HIS A 236 -0.99 15.13 -36.38
N HIS A 237 -1.28 15.62 -35.18
CA HIS A 237 -1.02 14.96 -33.90
C HIS A 237 0.42 14.45 -33.74
N LYS A 238 1.40 15.30 -34.07
CA LYS A 238 2.82 14.96 -33.96
C LYS A 238 3.63 16.09 -33.33
N ILE A 239 4.70 15.74 -32.66
CA ILE A 239 5.76 16.66 -32.25
C ILE A 239 7.05 16.31 -33.00
N THR A 240 7.90 17.30 -33.25
CA THR A 240 9.27 17.07 -33.71
C THR A 240 10.22 17.80 -32.79
N MET A 241 11.21 17.09 -32.27
CA MET A 241 12.18 17.59 -31.31
C MET A 241 13.59 17.42 -31.86
N VAL A 242 14.45 18.39 -31.58
CA VAL A 242 15.88 18.33 -31.87
C VAL A 242 16.67 18.98 -30.75
N ASP A 243 17.89 18.50 -30.52
CA ASP A 243 18.88 19.23 -29.72
C ASP A 243 19.23 20.53 -30.45
N ALA A 244 19.08 21.66 -29.76
CA ALA A 244 19.18 22.97 -30.37
C ALA A 244 20.63 23.38 -30.69
N GLU A 245 21.62 22.79 -30.03
CA GLU A 245 23.04 23.14 -30.20
C GLU A 245 23.66 22.39 -31.39
N THR A 246 23.35 21.09 -31.50
CA THR A 246 23.81 20.25 -32.60
C THR A 246 22.94 20.42 -33.85
N PHE A 247 21.61 20.52 -33.64
CA PHE A 247 20.61 20.55 -34.70
C PHE A 247 20.69 19.35 -35.67
N GLU A 248 21.22 18.22 -35.19
CA GLU A 248 21.34 16.97 -35.95
C GLU A 248 20.14 16.05 -35.67
N GLU A 249 19.69 15.35 -36.70
CA GLU A 249 18.66 14.29 -36.63
C GLU A 249 17.36 14.65 -35.85
N PRO A 250 16.52 15.58 -36.35
CA PRO A 250 15.22 15.85 -35.74
C PRO A 250 14.35 14.59 -35.63
N LYS A 251 13.84 14.31 -34.42
CA LYS A 251 13.01 13.14 -34.12
C LYS A 251 11.54 13.52 -34.06
N THR A 252 10.70 12.80 -34.80
CA THR A 252 9.24 13.00 -34.79
C THR A 252 8.55 11.93 -33.96
N TYR A 253 7.63 12.36 -33.09
CA TYR A 253 6.82 11.49 -32.25
C TYR A 253 5.34 11.77 -32.49
N ILE A 254 4.53 10.72 -32.58
CA ILE A 254 3.09 10.82 -32.77
C ILE A 254 2.40 10.72 -31.40
N PHE A 255 1.41 11.57 -31.16
CA PHE A 255 0.59 11.56 -29.94
C PHE A 255 -0.91 11.33 -30.22
N GLY A 256 -1.30 11.18 -31.49
CA GLY A 256 -2.69 10.90 -31.89
C GLY A 256 -3.34 9.72 -31.15
N PRO A 257 -2.67 8.56 -31.03
CA PRO A 257 -3.19 7.41 -30.28
C PRO A 257 -3.42 7.67 -28.78
N GLN A 258 -2.79 8.69 -28.19
CA GLN A 258 -2.92 9.04 -26.77
C GLN A 258 -3.96 10.14 -26.51
N LEU A 259 -4.63 10.67 -27.54
CA LEU A 259 -5.55 11.81 -27.37
C LEU A 259 -6.69 11.55 -26.39
N ASP A 260 -7.30 10.37 -26.46
CA ASP A 260 -8.38 9.98 -25.54
C ASP A 260 -7.84 9.85 -24.11
N SER A 261 -6.68 9.20 -23.97
CA SER A 261 -6.00 9.12 -22.69
C SER A 261 -5.72 10.52 -22.13
N TYR A 262 -5.17 11.45 -22.93
CA TYR A 262 -4.89 12.84 -22.52
C TYR A 262 -6.12 13.62 -22.07
N ASN A 263 -7.30 13.27 -22.58
CA ASN A 263 -8.55 13.90 -22.22
C ASN A 263 -9.09 13.48 -20.85
N ASP A 264 -8.68 12.33 -20.32
CA ASP A 264 -9.07 11.91 -18.98
C ASP A 264 -8.11 12.48 -17.92
N PRO A 265 -8.54 13.49 -17.13
CA PRO A 265 -7.65 14.16 -16.18
C PRO A 265 -7.33 13.34 -14.93
N ASP A 266 -8.01 12.21 -14.70
CA ASP A 266 -7.98 11.47 -13.43
C ASP A 266 -7.36 10.08 -13.56
N VAL A 267 -7.04 9.65 -14.78
CA VAL A 267 -6.46 8.33 -15.06
C VAL A 267 -5.11 8.50 -15.74
N VAL A 268 -4.15 7.62 -15.47
CA VAL A 268 -2.99 7.38 -16.34
C VAL A 268 -3.15 6.00 -16.93
N TYR A 269 -3.33 5.92 -18.24
CA TYR A 269 -3.51 4.66 -18.95
C TYR A 269 -2.17 4.05 -19.33
N THR A 270 -2.12 2.72 -19.46
CA THR A 270 -0.91 2.01 -19.85
C THR A 270 -0.41 2.35 -21.25
N ASN A 271 -1.31 2.69 -22.18
CA ASN A 271 -0.95 3.14 -23.53
C ASN A 271 -0.19 4.49 -23.55
N GLU A 272 -0.23 5.24 -22.45
CA GLU A 272 0.53 6.49 -22.26
C GLU A 272 1.96 6.24 -21.80
N LEU A 273 2.27 5.04 -21.29
CA LEU A 273 3.51 4.78 -20.57
C LEU A 273 4.62 4.20 -21.44
N GLU A 274 4.44 4.07 -22.77
CA GLU A 274 5.39 3.46 -23.73
C GLU A 274 6.28 2.36 -23.08
N ASN A 275 7.57 2.66 -22.86
CA ASN A 275 8.55 1.75 -22.23
C ASN A 275 8.91 2.15 -20.79
N ILE A 276 8.21 3.11 -20.19
CA ILE A 276 8.43 3.57 -18.82
C ILE A 276 8.04 2.46 -17.86
N THR A 277 8.97 2.11 -16.98
CA THR A 277 8.78 1.17 -15.89
C THR A 277 8.82 1.91 -14.55
N PHE A 278 7.88 1.60 -13.67
CA PHE A 278 7.88 2.12 -12.30
C PHE A 278 8.30 1.00 -11.36
N SER A 279 9.61 0.78 -11.26
CA SER A 279 10.18 -0.18 -10.33
C SER A 279 10.00 0.31 -8.89
N HIS A 280 9.44 -0.56 -8.05
CA HIS A 280 9.36 -0.29 -6.63
C HIS A 280 10.78 -0.08 -6.04
N PRO A 281 11.01 0.98 -5.23
CA PRO A 281 12.36 1.39 -4.82
C PRO A 281 13.11 0.30 -4.02
N ILE A 282 12.38 -0.53 -3.28
CA ILE A 282 12.96 -1.60 -2.45
C ILE A 282 13.08 -2.93 -3.22
N THR A 283 12.01 -3.40 -3.84
CA THR A 283 11.97 -4.75 -4.44
C THR A 283 12.49 -4.77 -5.88
N GLY A 284 12.60 -3.61 -6.53
CA GLY A 284 12.95 -3.46 -7.95
C GLY A 284 11.86 -3.91 -8.93
N MET A 285 10.72 -4.42 -8.45
CA MET A 285 9.66 -4.97 -9.29
C MET A 285 8.79 -3.86 -9.88
N ASP A 286 8.47 -3.96 -11.18
CA ASP A 286 7.34 -3.24 -11.79
C ASP A 286 6.07 -4.09 -11.58
N TYR A 287 5.18 -3.62 -10.69
CA TYR A 287 3.98 -4.37 -10.34
C TYR A 287 2.94 -4.43 -11.45
N ARG A 288 2.94 -3.48 -12.40
CA ARG A 288 2.11 -3.58 -13.61
C ARG A 288 2.58 -4.78 -14.44
N ASP A 289 3.88 -4.89 -14.70
CA ASP A 289 4.43 -6.04 -15.45
C ASP A 289 4.17 -7.38 -14.75
N LEU A 290 4.42 -7.45 -13.44
CA LEU A 290 4.11 -8.65 -12.64
C LEU A 290 2.63 -9.04 -12.77
N TYR A 291 1.72 -8.08 -12.62
CA TYR A 291 0.28 -8.33 -12.61
C TYR A 291 -0.24 -8.72 -13.99
N MET A 292 0.24 -8.09 -15.06
CA MET A 292 -0.06 -8.51 -16.43
C MET A 292 0.37 -9.96 -16.68
N LYS A 293 1.58 -10.35 -16.26
CA LYS A 293 2.06 -11.75 -16.34
C LYS A 293 1.20 -12.73 -15.56
N MET A 294 0.71 -12.34 -14.37
CA MET A 294 -0.19 -13.19 -13.59
C MET A 294 -1.54 -13.39 -14.29
N ILE A 295 -2.10 -12.33 -14.89
CA ILE A 295 -3.34 -12.40 -15.66
C ILE A 295 -3.17 -13.30 -16.89
N GLU A 296 -2.08 -13.13 -17.65
CA GLU A 296 -1.74 -13.97 -18.79
C GLU A 296 -1.57 -15.45 -18.39
N SER A 297 -0.91 -15.72 -17.25
CA SER A 297 -0.76 -17.08 -16.73
C SER A 297 -2.08 -17.72 -16.31
N GLY A 298 -3.09 -16.89 -15.99
CA GLY A 298 -4.48 -17.30 -15.75
C GLY A 298 -5.32 -17.43 -17.02
N LYS A 299 -4.71 -17.22 -18.20
CA LYS A 299 -5.36 -17.27 -19.53
C LYS A 299 -6.47 -16.23 -19.71
N ALA A 300 -6.24 -15.00 -19.26
CA ALA A 300 -7.13 -13.86 -19.50
C ALA A 300 -6.38 -12.70 -20.17
N GLU A 301 -7.12 -11.79 -20.80
CA GLU A 301 -6.61 -10.49 -21.24
C GLU A 301 -6.47 -9.57 -20.03
N GLY A 302 -5.36 -8.83 -19.93
CA GLY A 302 -5.13 -7.88 -18.85
C GLY A 302 -5.18 -6.43 -19.33
N GLU A 303 -5.75 -5.56 -18.51
CA GLU A 303 -5.59 -4.12 -18.64
C GLU A 303 -5.33 -3.51 -17.26
N VAL A 304 -4.34 -2.62 -17.16
CA VAL A 304 -4.02 -1.89 -15.94
C VAL A 304 -4.29 -0.40 -16.17
N ILE A 305 -4.95 0.24 -15.21
CA ILE A 305 -5.09 1.70 -15.14
C ILE A 305 -4.63 2.23 -13.79
N PHE A 306 -4.12 3.44 -13.79
CA PHE A 306 -3.60 4.11 -12.60
C PHE A 306 -4.48 5.32 -12.28
N THR A 307 -5.20 5.28 -11.17
CA THR A 307 -6.15 6.34 -10.79
C THR A 307 -6.55 6.19 -9.34
N ASN A 308 -6.88 7.30 -8.66
CA ASN A 308 -7.48 7.25 -7.31
C ASN A 308 -9.01 7.24 -7.34
N ASN A 309 -9.61 7.26 -8.53
CA ASN A 309 -11.05 7.07 -8.71
C ASN A 309 -11.29 5.63 -9.19
N PRO A 310 -11.64 4.68 -8.29
CA PRO A 310 -11.81 3.28 -8.68
C PRO A 310 -12.97 3.05 -9.65
N LEU A 311 -13.92 3.98 -9.76
CA LEU A 311 -15.07 3.87 -10.66
C LEU A 311 -14.68 4.02 -12.14
N LYS A 312 -13.46 4.49 -12.43
CA LYS A 312 -12.93 4.61 -13.79
C LYS A 312 -12.80 3.30 -14.54
N VAL A 313 -12.90 2.16 -13.85
CA VAL A 313 -13.01 0.84 -14.50
C VAL A 313 -14.24 0.74 -15.42
N TYR A 314 -15.33 1.47 -15.13
CA TYR A 314 -16.53 1.47 -15.97
C TYR A 314 -16.32 2.15 -17.34
N ASP A 315 -15.32 3.02 -17.45
CA ASP A 315 -14.97 3.69 -18.71
C ASP A 315 -14.28 2.72 -19.70
N LEU A 316 -13.85 1.55 -19.22
CA LEU A 316 -13.18 0.51 -20.01
C LEU A 316 -14.13 -0.56 -20.58
N GLY A 317 -15.44 -0.31 -20.48
CA GLY A 317 -16.47 -1.16 -21.05
C GLY A 317 -17.26 -1.96 -20.01
N TYR A 318 -17.98 -2.96 -20.50
CA TYR A 318 -18.90 -3.73 -19.67
C TYR A 318 -18.14 -4.66 -18.71
N ILE A 319 -18.49 -4.58 -17.43
CA ILE A 319 -17.94 -5.39 -16.34
C ILE A 319 -19.00 -6.42 -15.92
N ASN A 320 -18.58 -7.63 -15.56
CA ASN A 320 -19.45 -8.71 -15.07
C ASN A 320 -19.36 -8.94 -13.55
N GLY A 321 -18.31 -8.45 -12.90
CA GLY A 321 -18.13 -8.51 -11.46
C GLY A 321 -17.00 -7.60 -11.00
N VAL A 322 -17.02 -7.23 -9.73
CA VAL A 322 -16.01 -6.38 -9.09
C VAL A 322 -15.41 -7.11 -7.90
N CYS A 323 -14.08 -7.17 -7.85
CA CYS A 323 -13.30 -7.67 -6.74
C CYS A 323 -12.54 -6.51 -6.08
N ILE A 324 -12.97 -6.14 -4.87
CA ILE A 324 -12.28 -5.18 -4.02
C ILE A 324 -11.06 -5.86 -3.41
N ALA A 325 -9.89 -5.44 -3.85
CA ALA A 325 -8.60 -6.03 -3.50
C ALA A 325 -7.84 -5.26 -2.41
N SER A 326 -8.35 -4.10 -2.00
CA SER A 326 -7.88 -3.43 -0.78
C SER A 326 -8.18 -4.31 0.44
N VAL A 327 -7.27 -4.26 1.40
CA VAL A 327 -7.34 -4.93 2.69
C VAL A 327 -8.03 -4.02 3.69
N HIS A 328 -7.59 -2.78 3.86
CA HIS A 328 -8.07 -1.89 4.92
C HIS A 328 -9.23 -1.00 4.46
N GLU A 329 -9.19 -0.53 3.22
CA GLU A 329 -10.27 0.30 2.65
C GLU A 329 -11.46 -0.50 2.08
N ARG A 330 -11.45 -1.84 2.20
CA ARG A 330 -12.38 -2.73 1.49
C ARG A 330 -13.86 -2.41 1.68
N GLU A 331 -14.29 -2.14 2.92
CA GLU A 331 -15.69 -1.88 3.22
C GLU A 331 -16.14 -0.55 2.61
N LYS A 332 -15.32 0.50 2.77
CA LYS A 332 -15.54 1.82 2.16
C LYS A 332 -15.61 1.73 0.63
N GLN A 333 -14.73 0.95 0.02
CA GLN A 333 -14.73 0.75 -1.44
C GLN A 333 -15.93 -0.09 -1.90
N LYS A 334 -16.31 -1.12 -1.17
CA LYS A 334 -17.52 -1.90 -1.44
C LYS A 334 -18.78 -1.02 -1.39
N GLU A 335 -18.93 -0.23 -0.31
CA GLU A 335 -20.00 0.76 -0.16
C GLU A 335 -20.00 1.80 -1.29
N LEU A 336 -18.84 2.22 -1.78
CA LEU A 336 -18.73 3.15 -2.91
C LEU A 336 -19.33 2.55 -4.19
N PHE A 337 -19.02 1.29 -4.51
CA PHE A 337 -19.57 0.62 -5.71
C PHE A 337 -21.07 0.35 -5.56
N GLU A 338 -21.52 -0.08 -4.38
CA GLU A 338 -22.94 -0.31 -4.10
C GLU A 338 -23.74 0.99 -4.20
N SER A 339 -23.26 2.09 -3.61
CA SER A 339 -23.92 3.40 -3.66
C SER A 339 -23.87 4.06 -5.05
N PHE A 340 -22.85 3.75 -5.86
CA PHE A 340 -22.80 4.15 -7.27
C PHE A 340 -23.83 3.39 -8.13
N GLY A 341 -24.45 2.32 -7.60
CA GLY A 341 -25.46 1.54 -8.31
C GLY A 341 -24.86 0.43 -9.16
N ALA A 342 -23.75 -0.19 -8.73
CA ALA A 342 -23.20 -1.36 -9.40
C ALA A 342 -24.28 -2.45 -9.59
N MET A 343 -24.62 -2.75 -10.84
CA MET A 343 -25.61 -3.78 -11.20
C MET A 343 -25.00 -5.19 -11.30
N VAL A 344 -23.77 -5.35 -10.81
CA VAL A 344 -22.99 -6.59 -10.86
C VAL A 344 -22.56 -6.99 -9.46
N PRO A 345 -22.27 -8.27 -9.22
CA PRO A 345 -21.78 -8.71 -7.92
C PRO A 345 -20.47 -8.00 -7.54
N VAL A 346 -20.42 -7.45 -6.32
CA VAL A 346 -19.24 -6.80 -5.72
C VAL A 346 -18.82 -7.63 -4.52
N ILE A 347 -17.59 -8.14 -4.54
CA ILE A 347 -17.01 -8.94 -3.44
C ILE A 347 -15.64 -8.39 -3.06
N SER A 348 -15.20 -8.68 -1.84
CA SER A 348 -13.84 -8.39 -1.36
C SER A 348 -12.97 -9.65 -1.32
N LEU A 349 -11.66 -9.51 -1.09
CA LEU A 349 -10.79 -10.67 -0.82
C LEU A 349 -11.22 -11.48 0.41
N GLN A 350 -11.89 -10.85 1.37
CA GLN A 350 -12.42 -11.54 2.55
C GLN A 350 -13.58 -12.48 2.19
N ASP A 351 -14.32 -12.15 1.13
CA ASP A 351 -15.46 -12.92 0.66
C ASP A 351 -15.03 -14.14 -0.18
N ILE A 352 -13.76 -14.28 -0.57
CA ILE A 352 -13.27 -15.35 -1.47
C ILE A 352 -12.47 -16.38 -0.68
N GLY A 353 -12.81 -17.66 -0.83
CA GLY A 353 -12.25 -18.75 -0.04
C GLY A 353 -13.07 -19.04 1.23
N PRO A 354 -12.49 -19.82 2.15
CA PRO A 354 -13.16 -20.20 3.39
C PRO A 354 -13.15 -19.05 4.41
N GLY A 355 -14.27 -18.89 5.11
CA GLY A 355 -14.38 -17.93 6.21
C GLY A 355 -13.48 -18.29 7.41
N PRO A 356 -13.23 -17.33 8.31
CA PRO A 356 -13.82 -15.99 8.34
C PRO A 356 -13.03 -14.94 7.50
N TRP A 357 -11.86 -15.31 7.00
CA TRP A 357 -10.92 -14.37 6.39
C TRP A 357 -10.85 -14.42 4.86
N GLY A 358 -11.35 -15.49 4.23
CA GLY A 358 -11.12 -15.70 2.82
C GLY A 358 -9.63 -15.69 2.48
N VAL A 359 -9.23 -14.87 1.51
CA VAL A 359 -7.83 -14.72 1.07
C VAL A 359 -7.20 -13.37 1.43
N ILE A 360 -7.88 -12.53 2.23
CA ILE A 360 -7.47 -11.13 2.50
C ILE A 360 -6.09 -10.98 3.14
N GLY A 361 -5.71 -11.91 4.03
CA GLY A 361 -4.38 -11.98 4.65
C GLY A 361 -3.60 -13.22 4.21
N SER A 362 -3.88 -13.74 3.01
CA SER A 362 -3.17 -14.91 2.50
C SER A 362 -1.76 -14.54 2.00
N ASN A 363 -0.90 -15.55 1.93
CA ASN A 363 0.48 -15.45 1.44
C ASN A 363 0.78 -16.55 0.43
N VAL A 364 1.70 -16.32 -0.49
CA VAL A 364 2.23 -17.38 -1.36
C VAL A 364 2.88 -18.45 -0.48
N SER A 365 2.46 -19.70 -0.66
CA SER A 365 3.14 -20.86 -0.06
C SER A 365 4.00 -21.60 -1.08
N ASP A 366 3.50 -21.76 -2.30
CA ASP A 366 4.23 -22.41 -3.40
C ASP A 366 3.84 -21.68 -4.69
N PHE A 367 4.76 -20.90 -5.23
CA PHE A 367 4.50 -20.07 -6.41
C PHE A 367 4.32 -20.92 -7.67
N GLU A 368 5.08 -22.00 -7.82
CA GLU A 368 5.03 -22.86 -9.00
C GLU A 368 3.75 -23.68 -9.04
N LYS A 369 3.34 -24.25 -7.89
CA LYS A 369 2.09 -25.00 -7.77
C LYS A 369 0.86 -24.11 -7.62
N GLY A 370 1.05 -22.80 -7.43
CA GLY A 370 -0.05 -21.85 -7.24
C GLY A 370 -0.81 -22.09 -5.95
N VAL A 371 -0.11 -22.29 -4.84
CA VAL A 371 -0.70 -22.55 -3.52
C VAL A 371 -0.54 -21.33 -2.61
N LEU A 372 -1.65 -20.92 -2.00
CA LEU A 372 -1.74 -19.87 -0.99
C LEU A 372 -1.85 -20.50 0.41
N LYS A 373 -1.20 -19.89 1.39
CA LYS A 373 -1.44 -20.12 2.83
C LYS A 373 -2.41 -19.05 3.32
N LEU A 374 -3.49 -19.47 3.96
CA LEU A 374 -4.55 -18.60 4.46
C LEU A 374 -4.27 -18.16 5.91
N LEU A 375 -5.07 -17.22 6.43
CA LEU A 375 -5.08 -16.91 7.86
C LEU A 375 -5.67 -18.07 8.69
N PRO A 376 -5.41 -18.12 10.01
CA PRO A 376 -6.02 -19.08 10.91
C PRO A 376 -7.56 -19.06 10.86
N GLY A 377 -8.19 -20.23 10.83
CA GLY A 377 -9.66 -20.34 10.71
C GLY A 377 -10.42 -20.02 12.01
N ASP A 378 -9.82 -20.33 13.15
CA ASP A 378 -10.42 -20.25 14.48
C ASP A 378 -9.46 -19.62 15.51
N ALA A 379 -8.83 -18.52 15.11
CA ALA A 379 -7.74 -17.86 15.86
C ALA A 379 -8.07 -17.64 17.35
N ASP A 380 -9.25 -17.09 17.68
CA ASP A 380 -9.66 -16.90 19.08
C ASP A 380 -9.77 -18.21 19.87
N HIS A 381 -10.29 -19.27 19.22
CA HIS A 381 -10.42 -20.58 19.86
C HIS A 381 -9.04 -21.21 20.09
N THR A 382 -8.14 -21.08 19.13
CA THR A 382 -6.75 -21.51 19.27
C THR A 382 -6.03 -20.74 20.39
N ALA A 383 -6.25 -19.43 20.51
CA ALA A 383 -5.68 -18.62 21.58
C ALA A 383 -6.16 -19.08 22.98
N GLU A 384 -7.45 -19.40 23.11
CA GLU A 384 -7.99 -20.04 24.33
C GLU A 384 -7.40 -21.43 24.59
N GLY A 385 -7.23 -22.24 23.55
CA GLY A 385 -6.58 -23.55 23.64
C GLY A 385 -5.15 -23.46 24.18
N ILE A 386 -4.34 -22.54 23.64
CA ILE A 386 -2.99 -22.25 24.11
C ILE A 386 -3.00 -21.79 25.58
N LYS A 387 -3.91 -20.86 25.93
CA LYS A 387 -4.05 -20.35 27.30
C LYS A 387 -4.32 -21.48 28.29
N ASN A 388 -5.30 -22.33 27.97
CA ASN A 388 -5.67 -23.47 28.80
C ASN A 388 -4.52 -24.48 28.92
N LYS A 389 -3.80 -24.73 27.82
CA LYS A 389 -2.68 -25.66 27.82
C LYS A 389 -1.51 -25.16 28.67
N ILE A 390 -1.18 -23.87 28.59
CA ILE A 390 -0.15 -23.26 29.45
C ILE A 390 -0.56 -23.34 30.92
N ARG A 391 -1.83 -23.05 31.24
CA ARG A 391 -2.34 -23.16 32.61
C ARG A 391 -2.24 -24.59 33.15
N GLU A 392 -2.55 -25.60 32.33
CA GLU A 392 -2.44 -27.01 32.67
C GLU A 392 -0.98 -27.40 33.04
N VAL A 393 -0.01 -26.99 32.22
CA VAL A 393 1.39 -27.44 32.37
C VAL A 393 2.26 -26.58 33.30
N SER A 394 1.83 -25.34 33.59
CA SER A 394 2.60 -24.37 34.40
C SER A 394 1.86 -23.86 35.63
N GLY A 395 0.53 -24.01 35.69
CA GLY A 395 -0.31 -23.42 36.74
C GLY A 395 -0.52 -21.90 36.63
N LYS A 396 0.04 -21.24 35.60
CA LYS A 396 0.03 -19.78 35.45
C LYS A 396 -1.20 -19.26 34.71
N ASP A 397 -1.70 -18.11 35.13
CA ASP A 397 -2.78 -17.38 34.45
C ASP A 397 -2.20 -16.31 33.54
N ILE A 398 -2.29 -16.55 32.24
CA ILE A 398 -1.73 -15.69 31.17
C ILE A 398 -2.82 -15.36 30.15
N GLU A 399 -2.52 -14.43 29.25
CA GLU A 399 -3.33 -14.22 28.05
C GLU A 399 -2.55 -14.58 26.78
N VAL A 400 -3.28 -14.85 25.71
CA VAL A 400 -2.71 -15.25 24.42
C VAL A 400 -3.22 -14.34 23.31
N LEU A 401 -2.31 -13.93 22.43
CA LEU A 401 -2.60 -13.14 21.24
C LEU A 401 -2.01 -13.84 20.02
N ILE A 402 -2.79 -13.98 18.95
CA ILE A 402 -2.30 -14.42 17.65
C ILE A 402 -2.11 -13.15 16.81
N PHE A 403 -0.85 -12.84 16.47
CA PHE A 403 -0.50 -11.63 15.74
C PHE A 403 -0.25 -11.94 14.26
N GLY A 404 -0.67 -11.04 13.38
CA GLY A 404 -0.22 -10.98 11.99
C GLY A 404 0.81 -9.85 11.83
N ASP A 405 0.88 -9.27 10.63
CA ASP A 405 1.72 -8.11 10.36
C ASP A 405 1.44 -6.96 11.34
N GLY A 406 2.48 -6.26 11.78
CA GLY A 406 2.39 -5.13 12.68
C GLY A 406 1.64 -3.92 12.11
N ALA A 407 1.75 -2.77 12.79
CA ALA A 407 1.31 -1.48 12.26
C ALA A 407 2.46 -0.47 12.26
N TYR A 408 3.70 -0.96 12.08
CA TYR A 408 4.87 -0.11 11.99
C TYR A 408 4.92 0.53 10.61
N LYS A 409 5.12 1.86 10.58
CA LYS A 409 5.43 2.59 9.36
C LYS A 409 6.92 2.90 9.37
N ASP A 410 7.64 2.37 8.40
CA ASP A 410 9.02 2.75 8.18
C ASP A 410 9.07 4.23 7.75
N PRO A 411 9.72 5.13 8.53
CA PRO A 411 9.79 6.54 8.21
C PRO A 411 10.64 6.83 6.96
N ASP A 412 11.58 5.95 6.60
CA ASP A 412 12.50 6.17 5.49
C ASP A 412 11.83 5.79 4.15
N THR A 413 11.09 4.69 4.14
CA THR A 413 10.40 4.20 2.92
C THR A 413 8.95 4.65 2.83
N GLY A 414 8.33 5.02 3.96
CA GLY A 414 6.92 5.39 4.03
C GLY A 414 5.94 4.20 3.96
N ILE A 415 6.44 2.97 3.97
CA ILE A 415 5.65 1.73 3.86
C ILE A 415 5.21 1.26 5.25
N TYR A 416 3.95 0.85 5.37
CA TYR A 416 3.44 0.14 6.53
C TYR A 416 3.70 -1.35 6.41
N GLU A 417 4.24 -1.97 7.45
CA GLU A 417 4.26 -3.41 7.64
C GLU A 417 2.87 -3.88 8.11
N MET A 418 1.81 -3.65 7.32
CA MET A 418 0.42 -3.89 7.70
C MET A 418 -0.38 -4.47 6.53
N ALA A 419 0.06 -5.60 5.95
CA ALA A 419 -0.66 -6.24 4.84
C ALA A 419 -1.79 -7.18 5.30
N ASP A 420 -1.79 -7.58 6.57
CA ASP A 420 -2.91 -8.30 7.19
C ASP A 420 -4.05 -7.35 7.59
N PRO A 421 -5.32 -7.81 7.65
CA PRO A 421 -6.48 -6.96 7.94
C PRO A 421 -6.44 -6.31 9.34
N TYR A 422 -5.79 -6.96 10.29
CA TYR A 422 -5.60 -6.47 11.65
C TYR A 422 -4.28 -6.99 12.21
N PRO A 423 -3.53 -6.22 13.02
CA PRO A 423 -2.34 -6.74 13.68
C PRO A 423 -2.63 -7.91 14.64
N ALA A 424 -3.78 -7.89 15.31
CA ALA A 424 -4.22 -9.00 16.16
C ALA A 424 -5.30 -9.80 15.42
N ILE A 425 -4.96 -11.02 15.02
CA ILE A 425 -5.83 -11.93 14.25
C ILE A 425 -6.74 -12.74 15.17
N GLY A 426 -6.26 -13.08 16.37
CA GLY A 426 -7.06 -13.78 17.38
C GLY A 426 -6.57 -13.47 18.79
N VAL A 427 -7.46 -13.54 19.77
CA VAL A 427 -7.15 -13.23 21.16
C VAL A 427 -7.90 -14.12 22.15
N SER A 428 -7.28 -14.38 23.28
CA SER A 428 -7.97 -14.95 24.44
C SER A 428 -8.98 -13.95 25.02
N SER A 429 -9.99 -14.48 25.68
CA SER A 429 -11.10 -13.84 26.39
C SER A 429 -10.67 -12.65 27.24
N GLY A 430 -9.55 -12.72 27.96
CA GLY A 430 -9.10 -11.62 28.80
C GLY A 430 -8.51 -10.44 28.03
N LEU A 431 -8.15 -10.62 26.76
CA LEU A 431 -7.73 -9.55 25.85
C LEU A 431 -8.88 -9.03 24.97
N LYS A 432 -9.97 -9.80 24.78
CA LYS A 432 -11.19 -9.31 24.09
C LYS A 432 -11.80 -8.08 24.77
N SER A 433 -11.70 -8.03 26.10
CA SER A 433 -12.17 -6.91 26.92
C SER A 433 -11.08 -5.87 27.21
N ALA A 434 -9.85 -6.04 26.71
CA ALA A 434 -8.77 -5.09 26.91
C ALA A 434 -9.14 -3.75 26.27
N ALA A 435 -9.31 -2.73 27.10
CA ALA A 435 -9.73 -1.41 26.67
C ALA A 435 -8.68 -0.73 25.77
N LEU A 436 -9.07 0.39 25.16
CA LEU A 436 -8.11 1.29 24.53
C LEU A 436 -7.10 1.77 25.58
N ARG A 437 -5.80 1.72 25.27
CA ARG A 437 -4.75 2.29 26.11
C ARG A 437 -4.97 3.80 26.20
N THR A 438 -5.31 4.27 27.39
CA THR A 438 -5.33 5.69 27.75
C THR A 438 -4.22 5.93 28.76
N GLY A 439 -3.46 7.00 28.55
CA GLY A 439 -2.39 7.39 29.46
C GLY A 439 -2.43 8.89 29.71
N THR A 440 -2.24 9.28 30.97
CA THR A 440 -1.85 10.63 31.34
C THR A 440 -0.39 10.83 30.91
N LYS A 441 -0.07 11.96 30.26
CA LYS A 441 1.30 12.29 29.88
C LYS A 441 2.13 12.62 31.13
N LEU A 442 2.72 11.60 31.75
CA LEU A 442 3.54 11.73 32.96
C LEU A 442 4.60 12.84 32.82
N LYS A 443 5.28 12.92 31.67
CA LYS A 443 6.26 13.97 31.37
C LYS A 443 5.65 15.37 31.47
N LEU A 444 4.50 15.60 30.83
CA LEU A 444 3.79 16.87 30.90
C LEU A 444 3.37 17.21 32.34
N GLN A 445 2.94 16.21 33.11
CA GLN A 445 2.57 16.41 34.51
C GLN A 445 3.78 16.76 35.37
N VAL A 446 4.92 16.07 35.19
CA VAL A 446 6.18 16.37 35.85
C VAL A 446 6.65 17.78 35.48
N ASP A 447 6.64 18.14 34.19
CA ASP A 447 7.04 19.47 33.72
C ASP A 447 6.12 20.57 34.28
N THR A 448 4.81 20.31 34.35
CA THR A 448 3.82 21.26 34.89
C THR A 448 4.07 21.50 36.37
N LEU A 449 4.25 20.44 37.17
CA LEU A 449 4.47 20.57 38.61
C LEU A 449 5.86 21.15 38.92
N HIS A 450 6.89 20.77 38.16
CA HIS A 450 8.22 21.35 38.28
C HIS A 450 8.21 22.85 37.97
N ASN A 451 7.52 23.28 36.91
CA ASN A 451 7.36 24.70 36.57
C ASN A 451 6.52 25.48 37.58
N GLN A 452 5.69 24.79 38.39
CA GLN A 452 4.95 25.36 39.52
C GLN A 452 5.80 25.47 40.80
N GLY A 453 7.07 25.06 40.77
CA GLY A 453 8.02 25.18 41.87
C GLY A 453 7.96 24.04 42.89
N TYR A 454 7.27 22.94 42.59
CA TYR A 454 7.25 21.77 43.46
C TYR A 454 8.61 21.06 43.48
N SER A 455 9.02 20.57 44.65
CA SER A 455 10.21 19.76 44.77
C SER A 455 10.00 18.38 44.12
N ARG A 456 11.08 17.68 43.79
CA ARG A 456 10.99 16.32 43.22
C ARG A 456 10.21 15.37 44.13
N GLU A 457 10.41 15.45 45.43
CA GLU A 457 9.73 14.62 46.43
C GLU A 457 8.22 14.92 46.45
N ASP A 458 7.84 16.19 46.42
CA ASP A 458 6.44 16.62 46.34
C ASP A 458 5.78 16.13 45.04
N ILE A 459 6.50 16.22 43.91
CA ILE A 459 6.00 15.75 42.61
C ILE A 459 5.77 14.24 42.64
N GLU A 460 6.72 13.46 43.15
CA GLU A 460 6.62 12.00 43.25
C GLU A 460 5.42 11.59 44.13
N ASP A 461 5.19 12.28 45.25
CA ASP A 461 4.04 12.02 46.13
C ASP A 461 2.70 12.45 45.50
N MET A 462 2.68 13.58 44.78
CA MET A 462 1.49 14.03 44.03
C MET A 462 1.11 13.08 42.89
N LEU A 463 2.10 12.47 42.23
CA LEU A 463 1.87 11.52 41.13
C LEU A 463 1.45 10.14 41.63
N LYS A 464 2.02 9.65 42.74
CA LYS A 464 1.58 8.41 43.41
C LYS A 464 0.11 8.49 43.84
N ASN A 465 -0.31 9.63 44.40
CA ASN A 465 -1.67 9.83 44.92
C ASN A 465 -2.74 10.09 43.83
N LYS A 466 -2.34 10.40 42.59
CA LYS A 466 -3.27 10.68 41.47
C LYS A 466 -3.59 9.47 40.58
N GLN A 467 -2.95 8.31 40.79
CA GLN A 467 -3.21 7.11 39.98
C GLN A 467 -4.66 6.59 40.09
N ASP A 468 -5.41 6.95 41.13
CA ASP A 468 -6.79 6.48 41.37
C ASP A 468 -7.91 7.40 40.86
N LYS A 469 -7.60 8.58 40.29
CA LYS A 469 -8.62 9.49 39.74
C LYS A 469 -8.32 9.83 38.28
N ILE A 470 -9.00 9.11 37.38
CA ILE A 470 -9.09 9.47 35.96
C ILE A 470 -9.89 10.79 35.88
N THR A 471 -9.20 11.93 35.90
CA THR A 471 -9.81 13.23 35.60
C THR A 471 -9.87 13.44 34.09
N VAL A 472 -11.07 13.77 33.60
CA VAL A 472 -11.45 13.94 32.19
C VAL A 472 -10.76 15.15 31.53
N GLU A 473 -10.10 16.02 32.29
CA GLU A 473 -9.49 17.27 31.81
C GLU A 473 -7.96 17.23 31.63
N SER A 474 -7.34 16.05 31.62
CA SER A 474 -5.93 15.94 31.21
C SER A 474 -5.85 15.74 29.69
N LEU A 475 -4.91 16.41 29.03
CA LEU A 475 -4.52 16.18 27.63
C LEU A 475 -4.03 14.72 27.45
N GLY A 476 -4.98 13.78 27.39
CA GLY A 476 -4.74 12.35 27.27
C GLY A 476 -4.18 11.99 25.91
N THR A 477 -3.58 10.81 25.81
CA THR A 477 -3.21 10.23 24.50
C THR A 477 -4.48 9.82 23.74
N THR A 478 -4.50 9.99 22.42
CA THR A 478 -5.54 9.38 21.57
C THR A 478 -5.60 7.88 21.88
N PRO A 479 -6.76 7.32 22.28
CA PRO A 479 -6.83 5.93 22.72
C PRO A 479 -6.40 4.98 21.60
N ARG A 480 -5.57 3.98 21.91
CA ARG A 480 -5.08 2.97 20.96
C ARG A 480 -5.45 1.57 21.42
N SER A 481 -5.75 0.66 20.49
CA SER A 481 -6.03 -0.73 20.85
C SER A 481 -4.81 -1.37 21.52
N VAL A 482 -5.00 -1.95 22.71
CA VAL A 482 -3.95 -2.70 23.42
C VAL A 482 -3.48 -3.88 22.57
N THR A 483 -4.41 -4.61 21.95
CA THR A 483 -4.08 -5.80 21.15
C THR A 483 -3.25 -5.41 19.92
N SER A 484 -3.55 -4.29 19.26
CA SER A 484 -2.75 -3.80 18.13
C SER A 484 -1.33 -3.39 18.55
N ILE A 485 -1.18 -2.75 19.72
CA ILE A 485 0.13 -2.37 20.26
C ILE A 485 0.96 -3.63 20.57
N VAL A 486 0.37 -4.59 21.27
CA VAL A 486 1.06 -5.83 21.68
C VAL A 486 1.40 -6.67 20.46
N ALA A 487 0.50 -6.79 19.48
CA ALA A 487 0.76 -7.45 18.21
C ALA A 487 1.93 -6.81 17.45
N THR A 488 1.93 -5.48 17.33
CA THR A 488 3.04 -4.76 16.65
C THR A 488 4.36 -4.94 17.39
N LEU A 489 4.34 -4.93 18.73
CA LEU A 489 5.53 -5.23 19.53
C LEU A 489 6.02 -6.66 19.28
N ALA A 490 5.11 -7.63 19.21
CA ALA A 490 5.46 -9.02 18.94
C ALA A 490 6.04 -9.20 17.54
N ASP A 491 5.43 -8.58 16.53
CA ASP A 491 5.91 -8.62 15.14
C ASP A 491 7.33 -8.02 15.01
N LEU A 492 7.58 -6.86 15.61
CA LEU A 492 8.92 -6.26 15.63
C LEU A 492 9.99 -7.13 16.33
N VAL A 493 9.58 -7.95 17.30
CA VAL A 493 10.49 -8.85 18.03
C VAL A 493 10.72 -10.15 17.26
N ALA A 494 9.69 -10.70 16.63
CA ALA A 494 9.77 -11.92 15.84
C ALA A 494 10.49 -11.68 14.51
N GLY A 495 10.25 -10.52 13.89
CA GLY A 495 10.68 -10.15 12.56
C GLY A 495 9.95 -10.92 11.47
N SER A 496 9.86 -10.33 10.28
CA SER A 496 9.21 -10.95 9.11
C SER A 496 10.07 -12.02 8.43
N ALA A 497 11.37 -12.08 8.75
CA ALA A 497 12.30 -13.09 8.24
C ALA A 497 12.41 -14.24 9.24
N ASP A 498 12.29 -15.48 8.75
CA ASP A 498 12.23 -16.75 9.48
C ASP A 498 13.39 -16.97 10.49
N ALA A 499 13.33 -16.25 11.63
CA ALA A 499 14.34 -16.30 12.69
C ALA A 499 14.11 -17.47 13.66
N GLY A 500 13.15 -18.36 13.35
CA GLY A 500 12.78 -19.49 14.20
C GLY A 500 12.18 -19.08 15.54
N THR A 501 11.69 -17.84 15.68
CA THR A 501 11.04 -17.30 16.89
C THR A 501 9.59 -16.90 16.65
N PRO A 502 8.70 -17.87 16.30
CA PRO A 502 7.29 -17.57 15.99
C PRO A 502 6.45 -17.21 17.23
N ILE A 503 7.03 -17.31 18.43
CA ILE A 503 6.36 -17.03 19.69
C ILE A 503 7.11 -15.88 20.37
N VAL A 504 6.39 -14.91 20.92
CA VAL A 504 6.93 -13.82 21.71
C VAL A 504 6.26 -13.78 23.07
N LEU A 505 7.06 -13.77 24.14
CA LEU A 505 6.56 -13.53 25.49
C LEU A 505 6.68 -12.03 25.80
N VAL A 506 5.56 -11.41 26.17
CA VAL A 506 5.50 -10.03 26.62
C VAL A 506 5.16 -10.00 28.11
N ARG A 507 6.05 -9.41 28.90
CA ARG A 507 5.93 -9.30 30.36
C ARG A 507 5.81 -7.86 30.82
N GLY A 508 4.99 -7.64 31.84
CA GLY A 508 4.84 -6.34 32.51
C GLY A 508 3.97 -5.34 31.75
N PHE A 509 3.39 -5.74 30.62
CA PHE A 509 2.49 -4.89 29.85
C PHE A 509 1.18 -4.69 30.61
N GLN A 510 0.92 -3.45 31.05
CA GLN A 510 -0.28 -3.10 31.80
C GLN A 510 -1.45 -2.75 30.86
N TYR A 511 -2.60 -3.34 31.11
CA TYR A 511 -3.86 -3.02 30.43
C TYR A 511 -5.04 -3.19 31.39
N SER A 512 -6.11 -2.43 31.16
CA SER A 512 -7.36 -2.53 31.92
C SER A 512 -8.35 -3.45 31.20
N LYS A 513 -9.00 -4.33 31.95
CA LYS A 513 -10.15 -5.11 31.46
C LYS A 513 -11.40 -4.22 31.59
N ARG A 514 -12.20 -4.07 30.54
CA ARG A 514 -13.56 -3.53 30.67
C ARG A 514 -14.37 -4.55 31.48
N ASN A 515 -14.90 -4.11 32.62
CA ASN A 515 -15.89 -4.86 33.40
C ASN A 515 -17.19 -5.02 32.61
#